data_AF-A0A7C1Y6X6-F1
#
_entry.id   AF-A0A7C1Y6X6-F1
#
_cell.length_a   1.000
_cell.length_b   1.000
_cell.length_c   1.000
_cell.angle_alpha   90.00
_cell.angle_beta   90.00
_cell.angle_gamma   90.00
#
_symmetry.space_group_name_H-M   'P 1'
#
loop_
_entity.id
_entity.type
_entity.pdbx_description
1 polymer ?
#
loop_
_entity_poly.entity_id
_entity_poly.type
_entity_poly.pdbx_seq_one_letter_code
_entity_poly.pdbx_strand_id
1 'polypeptide(L)' 'MLTRPVPRNSRLGCLGLTAIVVIGDSEQKLREVFGNDYSGREFERKDFLDYEDKGLMFEVNKEDRTIMEINVLQIDDSG' A
#
# COMPACT_ATOMS: atom_id res chain seq x y z
N MET A 1 -21.40 -46.15 -0.66
CA MET A 1 -21.32 -44.81 -0.02
C MET A 1 -19.92 -44.26 -0.30
N LEU A 2 -19.76 -43.32 -1.24
CA LEU A 2 -18.48 -42.66 -1.53
C LEU A 2 -18.39 -41.37 -0.71
N THR A 3 -17.73 -41.41 0.44
CA THR A 3 -17.35 -40.19 1.16
C THR A 3 -16.11 -39.60 0.50
N ARG A 4 -16.31 -38.62 -0.39
CA ARG A 4 -15.19 -37.83 -0.92
C ARG A 4 -14.61 -36.99 0.24
N PRO A 5 -13.28 -36.96 0.45
CA PRO A 5 -12.68 -36.10 1.47
C PRO A 5 -12.85 -34.64 1.07
N VAL A 6 -13.32 -33.82 2.03
CA VAL A 6 -13.32 -32.36 1.89
C VAL A 6 -11.87 -31.87 1.94
N PRO A 7 -11.38 -31.09 0.96
CA PRO A 7 -10.02 -30.57 1.00
C PRO A 7 -9.85 -29.65 2.21
N ARG A 8 -8.94 -30.00 3.12
CA ARG A 8 -8.67 -29.27 4.37
C ARG A 8 -7.75 -28.06 4.18
N ASN A 9 -7.81 -27.43 3.01
CA ASN A 9 -7.10 -26.19 2.69
C ASN A 9 -7.91 -25.43 1.62
N SER A 10 -9.06 -24.90 2.02
CA SER A 10 -9.65 -23.75 1.34
C SER A 10 -8.76 -22.55 1.64
N ARG A 11 -7.63 -22.41 0.93
CA ARG A 11 -7.01 -21.10 0.77
C ARG A 11 -8.08 -20.27 0.10
N LEU A 12 -8.63 -19.28 0.83
CA LEU A 12 -9.60 -18.34 0.31
C LEU A 12 -9.17 -17.95 -1.11
N GLY A 13 -9.96 -18.38 -2.09
CA GLY A 13 -9.94 -17.78 -3.41
C GLY A 13 -10.57 -16.40 -3.31
N CYS A 14 -9.90 -15.47 -2.62
CA CYS A 14 -10.18 -14.04 -2.73
C CYS A 14 -9.32 -13.50 -3.87
N LEU A 15 -9.60 -13.97 -5.08
CA LEU A 15 -9.20 -13.24 -6.29
C LEU A 15 -10.04 -11.96 -6.30
N GLY A 16 -9.42 -10.84 -5.94
CA GLY A 16 -9.92 -9.50 -6.27
C GLY A 16 -10.51 -8.68 -5.13
N LEU A 17 -9.81 -8.50 -4.01
CA LEU A 17 -9.96 -7.24 -3.27
C LEU A 17 -8.86 -6.31 -3.78
N THR A 18 -9.15 -5.49 -4.80
CA THR A 18 -8.28 -4.36 -5.13
C THR A 18 -8.28 -3.44 -3.92
N ALA A 19 -7.20 -3.47 -3.14
CA ALA A 19 -7.05 -2.57 -2.01
C ALA A 19 -6.82 -1.15 -2.55
N ILE A 20 -7.75 -0.25 -2.24
CA ILE A 20 -7.62 1.17 -2.56
C ILE A 20 -7.06 1.88 -1.33
N VAL A 21 -6.03 2.68 -1.56
CA VAL A 21 -5.48 3.60 -0.56
C VAL A 21 -6.04 5.00 -0.82
N VAL A 22 -6.55 5.64 0.23
CA VAL A 22 -7.13 6.99 0.19
C VAL A 22 -6.53 7.86 1.29
N ILE A 23 -6.72 9.18 1.16
CA ILE A 23 -6.37 10.14 2.22
C ILE A 23 -7.12 9.77 3.51
N GLY A 24 -6.41 9.82 4.64
CA GLY A 24 -6.89 9.41 5.95
C GLY A 24 -6.65 7.93 6.29
N ASP A 25 -6.27 7.10 5.32
CA ASP A 25 -5.81 5.74 5.62
C ASP A 25 -4.50 5.79 6.43
N SER A 26 -4.24 4.72 7.19
CA SER A 26 -2.99 4.59 7.94
C SER A 26 -1.82 4.22 7.02
N GLU A 27 -0.63 4.64 7.42
CA GLU A 27 0.62 4.17 6.81
C GLU A 27 0.76 2.64 6.87
N GLN A 28 0.19 1.97 7.88
CA GLN A 28 0.20 0.51 7.91
C GLN A 28 -0.54 -0.06 6.68
N LYS A 29 -1.72 0.45 6.36
CA LYS A 29 -2.46 0.02 5.17
C LYS A 29 -1.68 0.33 3.89
N LEU A 30 -1.01 1.48 3.84
CA LEU A 30 -0.12 1.82 2.73
C LEU A 30 0.96 0.75 2.51
N ARG A 31 1.63 0.32 3.59
CA ARG A 31 2.67 -0.72 3.54
C ARG A 31 2.12 -2.09 3.18
N GLU A 32 0.92 -2.43 3.62
CA GLU A 32 0.23 -3.67 3.24
C GLU A 32 -0.07 -3.71 1.73
N VAL A 33 -0.38 -2.55 1.12
CA VAL A 33 -0.74 -2.45 -0.29
C VAL A 33 0.48 -2.34 -1.20
N PHE A 34 1.44 -1.47 -0.86
CA PHE A 34 2.56 -1.13 -1.74
C PHE A 34 3.89 -1.75 -1.32
N GLY A 35 3.94 -2.39 -0.15
CA GLY A 35 5.16 -2.93 0.43
C GLY A 35 5.98 -1.89 1.21
N ASN A 36 7.17 -2.32 1.64
CA ASN A 36 8.11 -1.50 2.41
C ASN A 36 9.25 -0.93 1.56
N ASP A 37 9.23 -1.13 0.24
CA ASP A 37 10.22 -0.59 -0.69
C ASP A 37 9.84 0.85 -1.06
N TYR A 38 10.24 1.79 -0.19
CA TYR A 38 10.07 3.22 -0.41
C TYR A 38 11.31 4.00 0.06
N SER A 39 11.54 5.16 -0.55
CA SER A 39 12.52 6.15 -0.09
C SER A 39 11.84 7.09 0.92
N GLY A 40 12.29 7.09 2.17
CA GLY A 40 11.71 7.91 3.25
C GLY A 40 12.43 9.24 3.44
N ARG A 41 11.68 10.34 3.63
CA ARG A 41 12.21 11.62 4.12
C ARG A 41 11.42 12.11 5.32
N GLU A 42 12.08 12.25 6.45
CA GLU A 42 11.44 12.67 7.70
C GLU A 42 11.51 14.19 7.93
N PHE A 43 10.41 14.76 8.39
CA PHE A 43 10.33 16.14 8.86
C PHE A 43 9.69 16.20 10.25
N GLU A 44 9.62 17.41 10.82
CA GLU A 44 9.14 17.61 12.19
C GLU A 44 7.68 17.18 12.38
N ARG A 45 6.81 17.48 11.42
CA ARG A 45 5.35 17.22 11.51
C ARG A 45 4.84 16.15 10.56
N LYS A 46 5.65 15.77 9.58
CA LYS A 46 5.27 14.88 8.49
C LYS A 46 6.45 14.08 7.99
N ASP A 47 6.16 12.94 7.40
CA ASP A 47 7.13 12.16 6.66
C ASP A 47 6.67 12.03 5.21
N PHE A 48 7.61 11.91 4.28
CA PHE A 48 7.34 11.58 2.89
C PHE A 48 7.79 10.16 2.60
N LEU A 49 6.93 9.37 1.99
CA LEU A 49 7.21 8.01 1.53
C LEU A 49 7.11 7.99 0.01
N ASP A 50 8.24 7.85 -0.66
CA ASP A 50 8.35 7.87 -2.12
C ASP A 50 8.48 6.44 -2.66
N TYR A 51 7.47 6.01 -3.41
CA TYR A 51 7.45 4.75 -4.14
C TYR A 51 7.81 5.05 -5.61
N GLU A 52 9.10 5.24 -5.85
CA GLU A 52 9.65 5.70 -7.13
C GLU A 52 9.21 4.82 -8.31
N ASP A 53 9.23 3.49 -8.12
CA ASP A 53 8.83 2.49 -9.14
C ASP A 53 7.35 2.55 -9.52
N LYS A 54 6.52 3.18 -8.66
CA LYS A 54 5.08 3.34 -8.84
C LYS A 54 4.70 4.77 -9.20
N GLY A 55 5.65 5.71 -9.17
CA GLY A 55 5.38 7.13 -9.41
C GLY A 55 4.43 7.71 -8.37
N LEU A 56 4.55 7.28 -7.12
CA LEU A 56 3.66 7.72 -6.04
C LEU A 56 4.48 8.25 -4.87
N MET A 57 4.11 9.42 -4.35
CA MET A 57 4.65 9.95 -3.11
C MET A 57 3.52 10.24 -2.14
N PHE A 58 3.66 9.75 -0.91
CA PHE A 58 2.69 9.96 0.16
C PHE A 58 3.25 10.92 1.20
N GLU A 59 2.45 11.92 1.57
CA GLU A 59 2.69 12.72 2.77
C GLU A 59 1.93 12.08 3.93
N VAL A 60 2.65 11.74 5.00
CA VAL A 60 2.11 11.07 6.18
C VAL A 60 2.25 11.97 7.39
N ASN A 61 1.16 12.16 8.13
CA ASN A 61 1.17 12.88 9.40
C ASN A 61 2.00 12.11 10.44
N LYS A 62 2.93 12.78 11.12
CA LYS A 62 3.83 12.10 12.05
C LYS A 62 3.17 11.73 13.38
N GLU A 63 2.13 12.47 13.79
CA GLU A 63 1.42 12.29 15.06
C GLU A 63 0.53 11.04 15.05
N ASP A 64 -0.26 10.85 13.99
CA ASP A 64 -1.24 9.76 13.91
C ASP A 64 -0.96 8.74 12.79
N ARG A 65 0.10 8.96 12.00
CA ARG A 65 0.52 8.09 10.89
C ARG A 65 -0.55 7.93 9.82
N THR A 66 -1.39 8.95 9.61
CA THR A 66 -2.39 8.98 8.53
C THR A 66 -1.85 9.65 7.27
N ILE A 67 -2.31 9.17 6.12
CA ILE A 67 -2.00 9.78 4.82
C ILE A 67 -2.72 11.13 4.74
N MET A 68 -1.96 12.20 4.56
CA MET A 68 -2.47 13.55 4.38
C MET A 68 -2.63 13.91 2.91
N GLU A 69 -1.70 13.47 2.07
CA GLU A 69 -1.66 13.82 0.66
C GLU A 69 -1.08 12.66 -0.18
N ILE A 70 -1.56 12.56 -1.41
CA ILE A 70 -1.10 11.59 -2.41
C ILE A 70 -0.68 12.37 -3.64
N ASN A 71 0.61 12.29 -3.97
CA ASN A 71 1.19 12.90 -5.16
C ASN A 71 1.47 11.83 -6.20
N VAL A 72 1.03 12.05 -7.43
CA VAL A 72 1.31 11.19 -8.59
C VAL A 72 2.43 11.83 -9.40
N LEU A 73 3.59 11.19 -9.39
CA LEU A 73 4.78 11.61 -10.12
C LEU A 73 4.73 11.04 -11.53
N GLN A 74 5.15 11.84 -12.52
CA GLN A 74 5.34 11.32 -13.88
C GLN A 74 6.60 10.46 -13.88
N ILE A 75 6.45 9.18 -14.22
CA ILE A 75 7.58 8.32 -14.54
C ILE A 75 7.86 8.54 -16.02
N ASP A 76 8.98 9.16 -16.36
CA ASP A 76 9.37 9.32 -17.75
C ASP A 76 9.73 7.94 -18.33
N ASP A 77 8.89 7.43 -19.24
CA ASP A 77 9.18 6.28 -20.12
C ASP A 77 10.23 6.69 -21.18
N SER A 78 11.42 7.11 -20.74
CA SER A 78 12.55 7.27 -21.64
C SER A 78 13.21 5.91 -21.83
N GLY A 79 12.57 5.06 -22.63
CA GLY A 79 13.12 3.80 -23.14
C GLY A 79 14.21 3.97 -24.18
#